data_AF-A0A940L5G2-F1
#
_entry.id   AF-A0A940L5G2-F1
#
_cell.length_a   1.000
_cell.length_b   1.000
_cell.length_c   1.000
_cell.angle_alpha   90.00
_cell.angle_beta   90.00
_cell.angle_gamma   90.00
#
_symmetry.space_group_name_H-M   'P 1'
#
loop_
_entity.id
_entity.type
_entity.pdbx_description
1 polymer ?
#
loop_
_entity_poly.entity_id
_entity_poly.type
_entity_poly.pdbx_seq_one_letter_code
_entity_poly.pdbx_strand_id
1 'polypeptide(L)' 'MKSVLTLALFASITSFAQSGNNQPCKQVKAACEAAGFKTGDAKKNLWKNCIDPIVNGKSVPGVSVDTLTIAACRKQHQL' A
#
# COMPACT_ATOMS: atom_id res chain seq x y z
N MET A 1 5.71 -40.83 -35.38
CA MET A 1 4.92 -40.16 -34.32
C MET A 1 5.53 -40.49 -32.97
N LYS A 2 6.30 -39.57 -32.38
CA LYS A 2 6.88 -39.72 -31.03
C LYS A 2 6.90 -38.32 -30.39
N SER A 3 5.76 -37.94 -29.82
CA SER A 3 5.58 -36.72 -29.05
C SER A 3 5.79 -37.03 -27.57
N VAL A 4 6.79 -36.42 -26.95
CA VAL A 4 6.85 -36.17 -25.49
C VAL A 4 7.65 -34.86 -25.35
N LEU A 5 7.02 -33.72 -25.61
CA LEU A 5 6.33 -32.85 -24.63
C LEU A 5 7.22 -32.48 -23.43
N THR A 6 8.10 -31.52 -23.71
CA THR A 6 8.61 -30.41 -22.90
C THR A 6 8.20 -30.40 -21.42
N LEU A 7 9.17 -30.64 -20.54
CA LEU A 7 9.06 -30.49 -19.10
C LEU A 7 9.09 -29.00 -18.74
N ALA A 8 7.94 -28.42 -18.38
CA ALA A 8 7.83 -27.02 -17.98
C ALA A 8 8.38 -26.80 -16.56
N LEU A 9 9.42 -25.97 -16.46
CA LEU A 9 9.95 -25.44 -15.20
C LEU A 9 8.94 -24.45 -14.61
N PHE A 10 8.20 -24.86 -13.58
CA PHE A 10 7.45 -23.92 -12.75
C PHE A 10 8.42 -23.21 -11.81
N ALA A 11 8.88 -22.03 -12.22
CA ALA A 11 9.61 -21.11 -11.36
C ALA A 11 8.70 -20.67 -10.20
N SER A 12 9.20 -20.88 -8.99
CA SER A 12 8.60 -20.59 -7.70
C SER A 12 8.18 -19.12 -7.56
N ILE A 13 6.87 -18.90 -7.46
CA ILE A 13 6.29 -17.61 -7.06
C ILE A 13 6.31 -17.58 -5.53
N THR A 14 7.38 -17.03 -4.93
CA THR A 14 7.37 -16.68 -3.51
C THR A 14 6.48 -15.46 -3.33
N SER A 15 5.20 -15.70 -3.03
CA SER A 15 4.31 -14.68 -2.51
C SER A 15 4.80 -14.28 -1.12
N PHE A 16 5.54 -13.18 -1.01
CA PHE A 16 5.81 -12.55 0.27
C PHE A 16 4.51 -11.92 0.78
N ALA A 17 3.68 -12.73 1.43
CA ALA A 17 2.68 -12.20 2.34
C ALA A 17 3.45 -11.62 3.53
N GLN A 18 3.72 -10.30 3.49
CA GLN A 18 4.18 -9.57 4.67
C GLN A 18 3.04 -9.55 5.69
N SER A 19 2.96 -10.64 6.45
CA SER A 19 2.19 -10.75 7.68
C SER A 19 2.83 -9.81 8.70
N GLY A 20 2.26 -8.61 8.82
CA GLY A 20 2.76 -7.57 9.72
C GLY A 20 1.67 -6.56 10.03
N ASN A 21 0.76 -6.95 10.93
CA ASN A 21 -0.41 -6.19 11.38
C ASN A 21 -1.45 -5.82 10.29
N ASN A 22 -2.66 -6.32 10.50
CA ASN A 22 -3.80 -6.41 9.58
C ASN A 22 -4.45 -5.08 9.13
N GLN A 23 -3.72 -3.95 9.13
CA GLN A 23 -4.27 -2.61 8.93
C GLN A 23 -3.36 -1.75 8.05
N PRO A 24 -3.35 -1.98 6.72
CA PRO A 24 -2.52 -1.21 5.78
C PRO A 24 -2.81 0.30 5.85
N CYS A 25 -4.06 0.70 6.10
CA CYS A 25 -4.39 2.12 6.29
C CYS A 25 -3.81 2.73 7.58
N LYS A 26 -3.56 1.93 8.62
CA LYS A 26 -2.85 2.44 9.81
C LYS A 26 -1.39 2.74 9.52
N GLN A 27 -0.74 1.97 8.65
CA GLN A 27 0.64 2.24 8.22
C GLN A 27 0.71 3.53 7.41
N VAL A 28 -0.23 3.73 6.46
CA VAL A 28 -0.36 5.00 5.72
C VAL A 28 -0.57 6.17 6.69
N LYS A 29 -1.50 6.02 7.65
CA LYS A 29 -1.75 7.02 8.69
C LYS A 29 -0.50 7.34 9.51
N ALA A 30 0.25 6.34 9.97
CA ALA A 30 1.45 6.55 10.76
C ALA A 30 2.52 7.32 9.96
N ALA A 31 2.69 7.01 8.68
CA ALA A 31 3.61 7.75 7.81
C ALA A 31 3.16 9.21 7.59
N CYS A 32 1.85 9.44 7.46
CA CYS A 32 1.28 10.79 7.45
C CYS A 32 1.53 11.55 8.76
N GLU A 33 1.36 10.91 9.91
CA GLU A 33 1.65 11.52 11.20
C GLU A 33 3.14 11.86 11.35
N ALA A 34 4.02 10.98 10.88
CA ALA A 34 5.47 11.20 10.87
C ALA A 34 5.88 12.40 9.99
N ALA A 35 5.18 12.64 8.88
CA ALA A 35 5.36 13.82 8.03
C ALA A 35 4.74 15.11 8.62
N GLY A 36 4.12 15.02 9.80
CA GLY A 36 3.55 16.15 10.53
C GLY A 36 2.12 16.49 10.13
N PHE A 37 1.40 15.58 9.45
CA PHE A 37 -0.04 15.71 9.26
C PHE A 37 -0.78 15.24 10.51
N LYS A 38 -1.78 16.01 10.96
CA LYS A 38 -2.52 15.71 12.19
C LYS A 38 -4.03 15.74 11.95
N THR A 39 -4.76 14.92 12.69
CA THR A 39 -6.22 14.97 12.71
C THR A 39 -6.67 16.28 13.35
N GLY A 40 -7.62 16.97 12.70
CA GLY A 40 -8.14 18.25 13.21
C GLY A 40 -7.30 19.48 12.83
N ASP A 41 -6.15 19.31 12.18
CA ASP A 41 -5.41 20.44 11.63
C ASP A 41 -6.10 20.94 10.35
N ALA A 42 -6.47 22.22 10.33
CA ALA A 42 -7.17 22.83 9.20
C ALA A 42 -6.26 23.02 7.97
N LYS A 43 -4.93 23.13 8.16
CA LYS A 43 -3.95 23.34 7.08
C LYS A 43 -3.28 22.03 6.65
N LYS A 44 -3.05 21.11 7.60
CA LYS A 44 -2.39 19.81 7.38
C LYS A 44 -3.26 18.65 7.84
N ASN A 45 -4.51 18.63 7.35
CA ASN A 45 -5.44 17.57 7.70
C ASN A 45 -4.90 16.20 7.25
N LEU A 46 -4.68 15.32 8.23
CA LEU A 46 -4.19 13.95 8.01
C LEU A 46 -4.93 13.23 6.89
N TRP A 47 -6.25 13.32 6.89
CA TRP A 47 -7.06 12.58 5.94
C TRP A 47 -7.00 13.19 4.55
N LYS A 48 -7.48 14.43 4.41
CA LYS A 48 -7.63 15.08 3.10
C LYS A 48 -6.30 15.41 2.42
N ASN A 49 -5.27 15.74 3.19
CA ASN A 49 -4.00 16.20 2.64
C ASN A 49 -2.92 15.12 2.59
N CYS A 50 -3.13 13.98 3.25
CA CYS A 50 -2.15 12.89 3.22
C CYS A 50 -2.75 11.53 2.83
N ILE A 51 -3.69 11.00 3.62
CA ILE A 51 -4.21 9.64 3.39
C ILE A 51 -4.96 9.57 2.06
N ASP A 52 -5.91 10.47 1.82
CA ASP A 52 -6.73 10.50 0.60
C ASP A 52 -5.90 10.59 -0.69
N PRO A 53 -4.96 11.54 -0.85
CA PRO A 53 -4.12 11.60 -2.05
C PRO A 53 -3.25 10.34 -2.18
N ILE A 54 -2.69 9.80 -1.10
CA ILE A 54 -1.87 8.57 -1.13
C ILE A 54 -2.68 7.38 -1.60
N VAL A 55 -3.85 7.14 -1.00
CA VAL A 55 -4.72 6.04 -1.43
C VAL A 55 -5.22 6.25 -2.85
N ASN A 56 -5.36 7.49 -3.34
CA ASN A 56 -5.66 7.81 -4.74
C ASN A 56 -4.44 7.70 -5.68
N GLY A 57 -3.25 7.40 -5.16
CA GLY A 57 -2.04 7.18 -5.96
C GLY A 57 -1.22 8.45 -6.22
N LYS A 58 -1.51 9.54 -5.50
CA LYS A 58 -0.68 10.75 -5.48
C LYS A 58 0.40 10.60 -4.40
N SER A 59 1.59 11.08 -4.69
CA SER A 59 2.67 11.15 -3.69
C SER A 59 2.52 12.41 -2.84
N VAL A 60 2.80 12.28 -1.54
CA VAL A 60 2.75 13.40 -0.58
C VAL A 60 4.17 13.68 -0.09
N PRO A 61 4.64 14.95 -0.14
CA PRO A 61 5.99 15.29 0.29
C PRO A 61 6.26 14.89 1.74
N GLY A 62 7.38 14.21 1.98
CA GLY A 62 7.78 13.74 3.30
C GLY A 62 7.10 12.44 3.76
N VAL A 63 6.22 11.86 2.95
CA VAL A 63 5.53 10.60 3.27
C VAL A 63 6.02 9.51 2.32
N SER A 64 6.66 8.49 2.89
CA SER A 64 7.12 7.32 2.15
C SER A 64 6.39 6.09 2.66
N VAL A 65 5.53 5.51 1.82
CA VAL A 65 4.77 4.29 2.12
C VAL A 65 4.91 3.35 0.93
N ASP A 66 5.05 2.06 1.22
CA ASP A 66 5.16 1.03 0.18
C ASP A 66 3.89 0.96 -0.70
N THR A 67 4.08 0.75 -2.00
CA THR A 67 2.97 0.73 -2.96
C THR A 67 1.99 -0.43 -2.71
N LEU A 68 2.46 -1.55 -2.15
CA LEU A 68 1.61 -2.67 -1.74
C LEU A 68 0.74 -2.27 -0.54
N THR A 69 1.28 -1.52 0.42
CA THR A 69 0.52 -0.98 1.56
C THR A 69 -0.52 0.04 1.10
N ILE A 70 -0.19 0.90 0.14
CA ILE A 70 -1.13 1.85 -0.46
C ILE A 70 -2.26 1.11 -1.18
N ALA A 71 -1.92 0.12 -2.01
CA ALA A 71 -2.90 -0.68 -2.74
C ALA A 71 -3.82 -1.48 -1.79
N ALA A 72 -3.26 -2.05 -0.72
CA ALA A 72 -4.03 -2.76 0.30
C ALA A 72 -4.95 -1.81 1.08
N CYS A 73 -4.50 -0.59 1.38
CA CYS A 73 -5.35 0.42 2.01
C CYS A 73 -6.47 0.91 1.08
N ARG A 74 -6.18 1.14 -0.21
CA ARG A 74 -7.19 1.50 -1.22
C ARG A 74 -8.31 0.46 -1.28
N LYS A 75 -7.97 -0.84 -1.27
CA LYS A 75 -8.96 -1.92 -1.25
C LYS A 75 -9.87 -1.90 -0.01
N GLN A 76 -9.37 -1.45 1.14
CA GLN A 76 -10.17 -1.26 2.35
C GLN A 76 -11.05 0.00 2.30
N HIS A 77 -10.62 1.02 1.54
CA HIS A 77 -11.32 2.31 1.42
C HIS A 77 -12.38 2.40 0.33
N GLN A 78 -12.36 1.48 -0.63
CA GLN A 78 -13.22 1.50 -1.83
C GLN A 78 -14.47 0.61 -1.68
N LEU A 79 -14.91 0.37 -0.44
CA LEU A 79 -16.19 -0.28 -0.11
C LEU A 79 -17.33 0.74 -0.15
#